data_AF-V9DSK7-F1
#
_entry.id   AF-V9DSK7-F1
#
_cell.length_a   1.000
_cell.length_b   1.000
_cell.length_c   1.000
_cell.angle_alpha   90.00
_cell.angle_beta   90.00
_cell.angle_gamma   90.00
#
_symmetry.space_group_name_H-M   'P 1'
#
loop_
_entity.id
_entity.type
_entity.pdbx_description
1 polymer ?
#
loop_
_entity_poly.entity_id
_entity_poly.type
_entity_poly.pdbx_seq_one_letter_code
_entity_poly.pdbx_strand_id
1 'polypeptide(L)'
;MSLPSIAGTKKHRVASNEVNENLPLTRTGHNNMPLEVFNISRSAHELRLGRPLRRSLEAGLIDVLAGQMDSIDVLCSGRRLKSLLGYRRHECIKQIHWDLDRTIADANLSPLDREHFQPYAANCLEILECWSYDGVTTVKRDHNFRLMRLDDDSQQVKPDEFKARLERWLKRQGQYQALKPKGAGALKGGIRLVMCDRPNAAARMTISRDAFEAIEAEFHMHEATLPAFLKEAGSLLMHRVTGQSEETTKVQIVLKVAQHMEISNCLLSLTYDVASNWTDAFICGDGIIFERICDRGHWGLGRQQQQLLAPLISLPDLWTKPLLLPTVVLHVCERRLLSLPVQQKARG
;
A
#
# COMPACT_ATOMS: atom_id res chain seq x y z
N MET A 1 -59.14 -41.07 32.24
CA MET A 1 -59.49 -41.27 30.82
C MET A 1 -58.91 -40.11 30.03
N SER A 2 -58.20 -40.43 28.95
CA SER A 2 -57.99 -39.63 27.72
C SER A 2 -57.20 -38.31 27.79
N LEU A 3 -55.97 -38.34 27.24
CA LEU A 3 -55.33 -37.26 26.44
C LEU A 3 -56.11 -37.08 25.10
N PRO A 4 -55.87 -36.08 24.19
CA PRO A 4 -54.67 -35.23 24.00
C PRO A 4 -54.90 -33.76 23.51
N SER A 5 -53.81 -32.97 23.36
CA SER A 5 -53.37 -32.34 22.07
C SER A 5 -52.61 -30.99 22.17
N ILE A 6 -51.30 -31.13 21.97
CA ILE A 6 -50.25 -30.31 21.32
C ILE A 6 -50.67 -29.08 20.45
N ALA A 7 -49.93 -27.95 20.61
CA ALA A 7 -49.19 -27.17 19.58
C ALA A 7 -49.03 -25.69 20.02
N GLY A 8 -47.93 -24.96 19.91
CA GLY A 8 -46.56 -25.18 19.42
C GLY A 8 -45.85 -23.82 19.40
N THR A 9 -44.81 -23.63 20.21
CA THR A 9 -43.99 -22.40 20.24
C THR A 9 -42.74 -22.57 19.37
N LYS A 10 -42.66 -21.79 18.28
CA LYS A 10 -41.47 -21.68 17.42
C LYS A 10 -40.33 -20.96 18.16
N LYS A 11 -39.22 -21.66 18.41
CA LYS A 11 -37.92 -21.05 18.73
C LYS A 11 -37.17 -20.73 17.43
N HIS A 12 -36.75 -19.48 17.27
CA HIS A 12 -35.80 -19.08 16.23
C HIS A 12 -34.43 -19.71 16.52
N ARG A 13 -33.97 -20.54 15.58
CA ARG A 13 -32.64 -21.16 15.58
C ARG A 13 -31.73 -20.23 14.78
N VAL A 14 -30.79 -19.57 15.46
CA VAL A 14 -29.69 -18.84 14.82
C VAL A 14 -28.69 -19.88 14.33
N ALA A 15 -28.46 -19.90 13.02
CA ALA A 15 -27.44 -20.74 12.40
C ALA A 15 -26.05 -20.13 12.67
N SER A 16 -25.29 -20.77 13.54
CA SER A 16 -23.85 -20.57 13.66
C SER A 16 -23.16 -21.30 12.50
N ASN A 17 -22.65 -20.55 11.53
CA ASN A 17 -21.76 -21.09 10.50
C ASN A 17 -20.37 -21.28 11.12
N GLU A 18 -20.08 -22.51 11.52
CA GLU A 18 -18.73 -22.99 11.77
C GLU A 18 -17.98 -23.05 10.43
N VAL A 19 -16.96 -22.20 10.29
CA VAL A 19 -16.01 -22.27 9.17
C VAL A 19 -15.04 -23.41 9.50
N ASN A 20 -15.03 -24.39 8.60
CA ASN A 20 -14.25 -25.62 8.69
C ASN A 20 -12.74 -25.29 8.54
N GLU A 21 -12.04 -25.18 9.68
CA GLU A 21 -10.57 -25.14 9.74
C GLU A 21 -10.02 -26.56 9.59
N ASN A 22 -9.68 -26.96 8.37
CA ASN A 22 -8.86 -28.14 8.12
C ASN A 22 -7.97 -27.94 6.89
N LEU A 23 -6.75 -27.47 7.11
CA LEU A 23 -5.62 -27.63 6.19
C LEU A 23 -4.39 -28.02 7.02
N PRO A 24 -3.73 -29.16 6.74
CA PRO A 24 -2.62 -29.63 7.56
C PRO A 24 -1.35 -28.81 7.28
N LEU A 25 -0.88 -28.09 8.30
CA LEU A 25 0.45 -27.51 8.34
C LEU A 25 1.45 -28.56 8.82
N THR A 26 2.05 -29.31 7.90
CA THR A 26 3.31 -30.00 8.18
C THR A 26 4.46 -29.01 8.05
N ARG A 27 5.01 -28.63 9.20
CA ARG A 27 6.13 -27.72 9.39
C ARG A 27 7.40 -28.55 9.53
N THR A 28 8.26 -28.57 8.51
CA THR A 28 9.70 -28.89 8.65
C THR A 28 10.49 -28.16 7.57
N GLY A 29 11.36 -27.23 7.96
CA GLY A 29 12.31 -26.59 7.07
C GLY A 29 12.70 -25.19 7.54
N HIS A 30 13.76 -25.10 8.34
CA HIS A 30 14.45 -23.84 8.61
C HIS A 30 15.18 -23.34 7.35
N ASN A 31 15.19 -22.01 7.19
CA ASN A 31 16.17 -21.16 6.51
C ASN A 31 16.05 -20.91 4.99
N ASN A 32 16.15 -19.61 4.64
CA ASN A 32 16.50 -18.98 3.35
C ASN A 32 15.41 -18.46 2.39
N MET A 33 14.15 -18.36 2.81
CA MET A 33 13.10 -17.79 1.94
C MET A 33 13.35 -16.33 1.47
N PRO A 34 13.93 -15.41 2.27
CA PRO A 34 14.19 -14.04 1.81
C PRO A 34 15.22 -13.96 0.66
N LEU A 35 16.20 -14.86 0.63
CA LEU A 35 17.28 -14.89 -0.38
C LEU A 35 16.87 -15.61 -1.67
N GLU A 36 15.96 -16.58 -1.59
CA GLU A 36 15.43 -17.28 -2.78
C GLU A 36 14.50 -16.38 -3.61
N VAL A 37 13.77 -15.47 -2.96
CA VAL A 37 12.93 -14.47 -3.65
C VAL A 37 13.76 -13.52 -4.53
N PHE A 38 14.98 -13.17 -4.13
CA PHE A 38 15.86 -12.29 -4.92
C PHE A 38 16.56 -12.98 -6.12
N ASN A 39 16.74 -14.30 -6.06
CA ASN A 39 17.46 -15.05 -7.10
C ASN A 39 16.62 -15.36 -8.36
N ILE A 40 15.28 -15.23 -8.28
CA ILE A 40 14.36 -15.54 -9.39
C ILE A 40 14.20 -14.34 -10.36
N SER A 41 14.64 -13.13 -9.97
CA SER A 41 14.58 -11.90 -10.77
C SER A 41 15.70 -11.78 -11.83
N ARG A 42 15.70 -12.67 -12.83
CA ARG A 42 16.80 -12.80 -13.81
C ARG A 42 16.43 -12.63 -15.28
N SER A 43 15.29 -12.01 -15.63
CA SER A 43 14.95 -11.83 -17.04
C SER A 43 14.08 -10.60 -17.32
N ALA A 44 14.31 -10.02 -18.50
CA ALA A 44 13.72 -8.82 -19.11
C ALA A 44 14.03 -7.45 -18.48
N HIS A 45 14.21 -7.33 -17.16
CA HIS A 45 14.50 -6.04 -16.51
C HIS A 45 16.00 -5.63 -16.56
N GLU A 46 16.91 -6.57 -16.86
CA GLU A 46 18.38 -6.37 -16.85
C GLU A 46 18.90 -5.34 -17.85
N LEU A 47 18.10 -4.92 -18.83
CA LEU A 47 18.52 -3.95 -19.85
C LEU A 47 18.28 -2.48 -19.48
N ARG A 48 17.49 -2.18 -18.43
CA ARG A 48 17.09 -0.79 -18.12
C ARG A 48 17.54 -0.26 -16.76
N LEU A 49 17.67 -1.10 -15.73
CA LEU A 49 18.26 -0.70 -14.46
C LEU A 49 19.71 -1.17 -14.44
N GLY A 50 20.67 -0.23 -14.44
CA GLY A 50 22.08 -0.57 -14.39
C GLY A 50 22.41 -1.44 -13.17
N ARG A 51 23.23 -2.48 -13.38
CA ARG A 51 23.74 -3.42 -12.34
C ARG A 51 24.19 -2.78 -11.01
N PRO A 52 24.75 -1.54 -10.95
CA PRO A 52 25.22 -0.95 -9.69
C PRO A 52 24.11 -0.55 -8.72
N LEU A 53 22.97 -0.01 -9.20
CA LEU A 53 21.90 0.49 -8.33
C LEU A 53 21.18 -0.67 -7.63
N ARG A 54 21.02 -1.79 -8.35
CA ARG A 54 20.45 -3.05 -7.82
C ARG A 54 21.31 -3.62 -6.70
N ARG A 55 22.62 -3.77 -6.91
CA ARG A 55 23.53 -4.32 -5.87
C ARG A 55 23.57 -3.45 -4.62
N SER A 56 23.47 -2.12 -4.77
CA SER A 56 23.42 -1.21 -3.62
C SER A 56 22.13 -1.32 -2.83
N LEU A 57 20.98 -1.48 -3.52
CA LEU A 57 19.69 -1.68 -2.86
C LEU A 57 19.58 -3.06 -2.22
N GLU A 58 20.03 -4.11 -2.90
CA GLU A 58 20.05 -5.47 -2.36
C GLU A 58 21.00 -5.59 -1.16
N ALA A 59 22.23 -5.05 -1.23
CA ALA A 59 23.16 -5.05 -0.12
C ALA A 59 22.62 -4.23 1.07
N GLY A 60 22.13 -3.02 0.83
CA GLY A 60 21.53 -2.21 1.90
C GLY A 60 20.24 -2.80 2.46
N LEU A 61 19.42 -3.48 1.65
CA LEU A 61 18.25 -4.21 2.15
C LEU A 61 18.66 -5.39 3.04
N ILE A 62 19.68 -6.16 2.64
CA ILE A 62 20.18 -7.30 3.40
C ILE A 62 20.72 -6.83 4.74
N ASP A 63 21.49 -5.73 4.76
CA ASP A 63 22.05 -5.16 5.98
C ASP A 63 20.97 -4.54 6.90
N VAL A 64 19.94 -3.92 6.33
CA VAL A 64 18.78 -3.39 7.10
C VAL A 64 17.89 -4.51 7.63
N LEU A 65 17.66 -5.58 6.86
CA LEU A 65 16.97 -6.79 7.33
C LEU A 65 17.78 -7.50 8.43
N ALA A 66 19.12 -7.40 8.39
CA ALA A 66 20.01 -7.84 9.47
C ALA A 66 20.02 -6.89 10.68
N GLY A 67 19.25 -5.79 10.65
CA GLY A 67 19.02 -4.90 11.79
C GLY A 67 20.07 -3.81 12.00
N GLN A 68 20.94 -3.52 11.01
CA GLN A 68 21.95 -2.47 11.14
C GLN A 68 21.39 -1.11 10.71
N MET A 69 21.16 -0.20 11.66
CA MET A 69 20.76 1.19 11.37
C MET A 69 21.84 1.98 10.61
N ASP A 70 23.12 1.65 10.80
CA ASP A 70 24.25 2.27 10.10
C ASP A 70 24.15 2.12 8.56
N SER A 71 23.39 1.13 8.09
CA SER A 71 23.13 0.90 6.66
C SER A 71 22.21 1.97 6.03
N ILE A 72 21.36 2.64 6.83
CA ILE A 72 20.50 3.72 6.31
C ILE A 72 21.36 4.90 5.85
N ASP A 73 22.41 5.24 6.60
CA ASP A 73 23.34 6.31 6.23
C ASP A 73 24.14 5.95 4.98
N VAL A 74 24.49 4.68 4.80
CA VAL A 74 25.10 4.15 3.56
C VAL A 74 24.13 4.24 2.37
N LEU A 75 22.85 3.91 2.57
CA LEU A 75 21.82 4.02 1.55
C LEU A 75 21.53 5.48 1.14
N CYS A 76 21.55 6.41 2.10
CA CYS A 76 21.31 7.84 1.86
C CYS A 76 22.54 8.56 1.26
N SER A 77 23.75 8.05 1.50
CA SER A 77 25.02 8.62 0.99
C SER A 77 25.40 8.16 -0.42
N GLY A 78 24.66 7.20 -0.99
CA GLY A 78 24.78 6.82 -2.40
C GLY A 78 24.63 8.03 -3.34
N ARG A 79 25.27 7.96 -4.53
CA ARG A 79 25.27 9.05 -5.54
C ARG A 79 23.90 9.73 -5.60
N ARG A 80 23.87 11.06 -5.39
CA ARG A 80 22.68 11.91 -5.60
C ARG A 80 22.01 11.48 -6.90
N LEU A 81 20.95 10.68 -6.78
CA LEU A 81 20.14 10.31 -7.93
C LEU A 81 19.71 11.63 -8.55
N LYS A 82 19.99 11.79 -9.86
CA LYS A 82 19.62 13.00 -10.62
C LYS A 82 18.19 13.33 -10.21
N SER A 83 18.08 14.45 -9.53
CA SER A 83 16.89 14.87 -8.81
C SER A 83 15.69 14.81 -9.73
N LEU A 84 14.50 14.66 -9.14
CA LEU A 84 13.22 14.78 -9.82
C LEU A 84 12.97 16.19 -10.43
N LEU A 85 14.03 17.00 -10.59
CA LEU A 85 14.06 18.34 -11.19
C LEU A 85 13.48 18.27 -12.61
N GLY A 86 12.27 18.79 -12.74
CA GLY A 86 11.60 18.97 -14.02
C GLY A 86 10.19 19.49 -13.83
N TYR A 87 9.49 18.97 -12.81
CA TYR A 87 8.14 19.42 -12.48
C TYR A 87 8.10 20.09 -11.11
N ARG A 88 7.60 21.32 -11.06
CA ARG A 88 7.29 21.98 -9.79
C ARG A 88 5.99 21.37 -9.23
N ARG A 89 5.86 21.30 -7.90
CA ARG A 89 4.65 20.75 -7.23
C ARG A 89 3.35 21.35 -7.78
N HIS A 90 3.30 22.66 -7.97
CA HIS A 90 2.13 23.35 -8.49
C HIS A 90 1.79 23.00 -9.95
N GLU A 91 2.77 22.63 -10.76
CA GLU A 91 2.55 22.15 -12.13
C GLU A 91 1.98 20.73 -12.10
N CYS A 92 2.45 19.88 -11.20
CA CYS A 92 1.93 18.52 -11.02
C CYS A 92 0.45 18.54 -10.61
N ILE A 93 0.08 19.44 -9.69
CA ILE A 93 -1.31 19.60 -9.25
C ILE A 93 -2.25 19.93 -10.42
N LYS A 94 -1.78 20.76 -11.37
CA LYS A 94 -2.58 21.12 -12.55
C LYS A 94 -2.70 19.98 -13.56
N GLN A 95 -1.72 19.07 -13.60
CA GLN A 95 -1.71 17.92 -14.50
C GLN A 95 -2.51 16.74 -13.96
N ILE A 96 -2.67 16.64 -12.64
CA ILE A 96 -3.52 15.63 -12.03
C ILE A 96 -4.98 16.09 -12.11
N HIS A 97 -5.86 15.30 -12.73
CA HIS A 97 -7.28 15.57 -12.69
C HIS A 97 -7.85 15.08 -11.36
N TRP A 98 -8.33 16.03 -10.56
CA TRP A 98 -8.96 15.81 -9.25
C TRP A 98 -10.49 15.83 -9.32
N ASP A 99 -11.06 16.26 -10.45
CA ASP A 99 -12.50 16.45 -10.66
C ASP A 99 -12.98 15.44 -11.71
N LEU A 100 -13.69 14.40 -11.26
CA LEU A 100 -14.23 13.38 -12.14
C LEU A 100 -15.55 13.81 -12.79
N ASP A 101 -16.33 14.70 -12.17
CA ASP A 101 -17.60 15.17 -12.74
C ASP A 101 -17.36 15.82 -14.11
N ARG A 102 -16.31 16.64 -14.21
CA ARG A 102 -15.89 17.24 -15.48
C ARG A 102 -15.46 16.21 -16.53
N THR A 103 -14.91 15.08 -16.09
CA THR A 103 -14.47 14.00 -16.99
C THR A 103 -15.65 13.17 -17.48
N ILE A 104 -16.52 12.72 -16.58
CA ILE A 104 -17.69 11.89 -16.94
C ILE A 104 -18.64 12.70 -17.84
N ALA A 105 -18.73 14.01 -17.61
CA ALA A 105 -19.50 14.94 -18.44
C ALA A 105 -18.91 15.14 -19.85
N ASP A 106 -17.70 14.64 -20.15
CA ASP A 106 -17.16 14.70 -21.51
C ASP A 106 -18.02 13.85 -22.45
N ALA A 107 -18.65 14.54 -23.42
CA ALA A 107 -19.50 13.93 -24.42
C ALA A 107 -18.74 12.94 -25.33
N ASN A 108 -17.42 13.06 -25.41
CA ASN A 108 -16.57 12.19 -26.23
C ASN A 108 -16.12 10.92 -25.50
N LEU A 109 -16.38 10.80 -24.20
CA LEU A 109 -16.01 9.63 -23.42
C LEU A 109 -16.89 8.45 -23.82
N SER A 110 -16.29 7.31 -24.19
CA SER A 110 -17.08 6.13 -24.58
C SER A 110 -17.90 5.62 -23.39
N PRO A 111 -19.04 4.95 -23.63
CA PRO A 111 -19.82 4.34 -22.54
C PRO A 111 -19.02 3.36 -21.68
N LEU A 112 -18.12 2.60 -22.31
CA LEU A 112 -17.22 1.65 -21.63
C LEU A 112 -16.23 2.38 -20.72
N ASP A 113 -15.68 3.51 -21.18
CA ASP A 113 -14.79 4.34 -20.38
C ASP A 113 -15.55 4.97 -19.20
N ARG A 114 -16.79 5.43 -19.40
CA ARG A 114 -17.63 5.93 -18.30
C ARG A 114 -17.86 4.87 -17.23
N GLU A 115 -18.21 3.65 -17.64
CA GLU A 115 -18.38 2.52 -16.70
C GLU A 115 -17.06 2.19 -16.00
N HIS A 116 -15.94 2.20 -16.72
CA HIS A 116 -14.61 1.96 -16.16
C HIS A 116 -14.20 3.04 -15.15
N PHE A 117 -14.51 4.32 -15.41
CA PHE A 117 -14.15 5.44 -14.54
C PHE A 117 -15.14 5.69 -13.41
N GLN A 118 -16.36 5.16 -13.47
CA GLN A 118 -17.39 5.39 -12.45
C GLN A 118 -16.94 5.01 -11.03
N PRO A 119 -16.22 3.89 -10.77
CA PRO A 119 -15.69 3.58 -9.45
C PRO A 119 -14.68 4.60 -8.91
N TYR A 120 -14.06 5.39 -9.80
CA TYR A 120 -13.07 6.41 -9.46
C TYR A 120 -13.71 7.78 -9.17
N ALA A 121 -15.05 7.89 -9.18
CA ALA A 121 -15.81 9.14 -9.05
C ALA A 121 -15.94 9.66 -7.63
N ALA A 122 -15.88 8.76 -6.67
CA ALA A 122 -15.99 9.08 -5.25
C ALA A 122 -14.60 9.22 -4.64
N ASN A 123 -14.49 10.01 -3.56
CA ASN A 123 -13.33 9.85 -2.69
C ASN A 123 -13.37 8.42 -2.14
N CYS A 124 -12.34 7.64 -2.43
CA CYS A 124 -12.22 6.28 -1.99
C CYS A 124 -10.77 6.02 -1.55
N LEU A 125 -10.62 5.79 -0.27
CA LEU A 125 -9.37 5.41 0.37
C LEU A 125 -9.54 4.08 1.09
N GLU A 126 -8.48 3.30 1.10
CA GLU A 126 -8.32 2.26 2.10
C GLU A 126 -7.16 2.62 3.00
N ILE A 127 -7.37 2.46 4.30
CA ILE A 127 -6.39 2.75 5.32
C ILE A 127 -6.06 1.47 6.07
N LEU A 128 -4.76 1.28 6.31
CA LEU A 128 -4.21 0.18 7.06
C LEU A 128 -3.42 0.74 8.25
N GLU A 129 -3.60 0.13 9.40
CA GLU A 129 -2.85 0.40 10.61
C GLU A 129 -2.29 -0.89 11.17
N CYS A 130 -0.99 -0.89 11.46
CA CYS A 130 -0.29 -1.98 12.14
C CYS A 130 0.37 -1.41 13.39
N TRP A 131 0.16 -2.04 14.54
CA TRP A 131 0.75 -1.63 15.82
C TRP A 131 1.71 -2.70 16.33
N SER A 132 3.00 -2.39 16.46
CA SER A 132 3.98 -3.32 17.01
C SER A 132 4.03 -3.19 18.53
N TYR A 133 3.79 -4.28 19.25
CA TYR A 133 3.84 -4.32 20.72
C TYR A 133 4.85 -5.36 21.20
N ASP A 134 5.47 -5.11 22.35
CA ASP A 134 6.28 -6.11 23.04
C ASP A 134 5.50 -7.40 23.32
N GLY A 135 6.08 -8.55 22.97
CA GLY A 135 5.50 -9.88 23.19
C GLY A 135 4.38 -10.25 22.21
N VAL A 136 4.06 -9.43 21.22
CA VAL A 136 3.04 -9.72 20.20
C VAL A 136 3.71 -10.09 18.88
N THR A 137 3.68 -11.38 18.53
CA THR A 137 4.29 -11.94 17.31
C THR A 137 3.26 -12.38 16.27
N THR A 138 1.97 -12.25 16.57
CA THR A 138 0.87 -12.67 15.68
C THR A 138 -0.03 -11.49 15.36
N VAL A 139 -0.55 -11.48 14.14
CA VAL A 139 -1.50 -10.47 13.68
C VAL A 139 -2.92 -10.85 14.07
N LYS A 140 -3.64 -9.92 14.69
CA LYS A 140 -5.05 -10.05 15.07
C LYS A 140 -5.79 -8.78 14.66
N ARG A 141 -6.84 -8.96 13.86
CA ARG A 141 -7.73 -7.87 13.45
C ARG A 141 -8.33 -7.20 14.68
N ASP A 142 -8.46 -5.89 14.62
CA ASP A 142 -8.99 -5.01 15.67
C ASP A 142 -8.23 -5.12 17.00
N HIS A 143 -6.98 -5.58 16.94
CA HIS A 143 -6.04 -5.59 18.06
C HIS A 143 -4.78 -4.85 17.66
N ASN A 144 -3.86 -5.52 16.97
CA ASN A 144 -2.62 -4.93 16.48
C ASN A 144 -2.64 -4.66 14.97
N PHE A 145 -3.79 -4.85 14.32
CA PHE A 145 -3.99 -4.64 12.90
C PHE A 145 -5.40 -4.14 12.59
N ARG A 146 -5.51 -3.13 11.73
CA ARG A 146 -6.78 -2.61 11.23
C ARG A 146 -6.67 -2.34 9.73
N LEU A 147 -7.71 -2.73 9.01
CA LEU A 147 -7.92 -2.38 7.61
C LEU A 147 -9.35 -1.88 7.47
N MET A 148 -9.52 -0.69 6.93
CA MET A 148 -10.83 -0.09 6.73
C MET A 148 -10.87 0.81 5.50
N ARG A 149 -12.08 1.00 4.98
CA ARG A 149 -12.34 1.85 3.83
C ARG A 149 -12.93 3.18 4.30
N LEU A 150 -12.40 4.27 3.76
CA LEU A 150 -12.96 5.61 3.88
C LEU A 150 -13.45 6.00 2.49
N ASP A 151 -14.75 5.94 2.29
CA ASP A 151 -15.40 6.30 1.04
C ASP A 151 -16.57 7.26 1.27
N ASP A 152 -16.93 7.97 0.20
CA ASP A 152 -18.15 8.79 0.11
C ASP A 152 -19.42 7.92 -0.10
N ASP A 153 -19.30 6.58 -0.06
CA ASP A 153 -20.21 5.62 -0.71
C ASP A 153 -21.53 5.36 0.04
N SER A 154 -22.06 6.35 0.73
CA SER A 154 -23.50 6.41 0.91
C SER A 154 -24.02 7.58 0.11
N GLN A 155 -25.02 7.34 -0.75
CA GLN A 155 -25.80 8.36 -1.44
C GLN A 155 -26.52 9.36 -0.50
N GLN A 156 -26.18 9.37 0.79
CA GLN A 156 -26.68 10.25 1.84
C GLN A 156 -25.55 10.91 2.66
N VAL A 157 -24.28 10.60 2.40
CA VAL A 157 -23.15 11.18 3.13
C VAL A 157 -22.85 12.56 2.58
N LYS A 158 -22.89 13.57 3.46
CA LYS A 158 -22.48 14.93 3.13
C LYS A 158 -20.97 14.93 2.88
N PRO A 159 -20.44 15.62 1.85
CA PRO A 159 -19.00 15.72 1.59
C PRO A 159 -18.13 16.06 2.82
N ASP A 160 -18.70 16.82 3.77
CA ASP A 160 -18.04 17.17 5.03
C ASP A 160 -17.72 15.97 5.92
N GLU A 161 -18.46 14.86 5.81
CA GLU A 161 -18.27 13.69 6.67
C GLU A 161 -17.04 12.89 6.28
N PHE A 162 -16.76 12.70 4.99
CA PHE A 162 -15.53 12.05 4.53
C PHE A 162 -14.31 12.82 5.01
N LYS A 163 -14.30 14.15 4.80
CA LYS A 163 -13.24 15.03 5.29
C LYS A 163 -13.07 14.90 6.81
N ALA A 164 -14.16 14.98 7.58
CA ALA A 164 -14.11 14.83 9.03
C ALA A 164 -13.65 13.43 9.49
N ARG A 165 -13.96 12.37 8.74
CA ARG A 165 -13.49 11.00 9.03
C ARG A 165 -11.99 10.88 8.75
N LEU A 166 -11.53 11.39 7.61
CA LEU A 166 -10.12 11.42 7.23
C LEU A 166 -9.32 12.24 8.26
N GLU A 167 -9.75 13.45 8.61
CA GLU A 167 -9.07 14.28 9.61
C GLU A 167 -8.98 13.61 10.98
N ARG A 168 -10.06 12.97 11.45
CA ARG A 168 -10.04 12.21 12.70
C ARG A 168 -9.07 11.04 12.64
N TRP A 169 -8.98 10.35 11.50
CA TRP A 169 -8.04 9.26 11.33
C TRP A 169 -6.59 9.75 11.25
N LEU A 170 -6.34 10.82 10.50
CA LEU A 170 -5.03 11.48 10.40
C LEU A 170 -4.53 11.89 11.79
N LYS A 171 -5.39 12.45 12.63
CA LYS A 171 -5.08 12.85 14.00
C LYS A 171 -5.18 11.71 15.03
N ARG A 172 -5.49 10.47 14.62
CA ARG A 172 -5.70 9.29 15.48
C ARG A 172 -6.71 9.52 16.64
N GLN A 173 -7.79 10.23 16.35
CA GLN A 173 -8.80 10.63 17.35
C GLN A 173 -9.97 9.63 17.45
N GLY A 174 -10.57 9.54 18.64
CA GLY A 174 -11.74 8.69 18.89
C GLY A 174 -11.46 7.21 18.60
N GLN A 175 -12.23 6.62 17.69
CA GLN A 175 -12.11 5.20 17.31
C GLN A 175 -10.77 4.84 16.64
N TYR A 176 -10.00 5.84 16.19
CA TYR A 176 -8.73 5.65 15.49
C TYR A 176 -7.51 5.58 16.43
N GLN A 177 -7.72 5.58 17.74
CA GLN A 177 -6.64 5.34 18.69
C GLN A 177 -6.13 3.91 18.58
N ALA A 178 -4.83 3.74 18.89
CA ALA A 178 -4.17 2.44 18.89
C ALA A 178 -4.80 1.52 19.95
N LEU A 179 -5.15 0.29 19.54
CA LEU A 179 -5.74 -0.69 20.43
C LEU A 179 -4.63 -1.54 21.06
N LYS A 180 -4.55 -1.55 22.39
CA LYS A 180 -3.56 -2.37 23.11
C LYS A 180 -4.13 -3.77 23.41
N PRO A 181 -3.54 -4.86 22.90
CA PRO A 181 -3.98 -6.21 23.24
C PRO A 181 -3.77 -6.52 24.73
N LYS A 182 -4.63 -7.36 25.32
CA LYS A 182 -4.45 -7.84 26.70
C LYS A 182 -3.11 -8.58 26.83
N GLY A 183 -2.32 -8.24 27.83
CA GLY A 183 -1.00 -8.84 28.07
C GLY A 183 0.11 -8.35 27.14
N ALA A 184 -0.17 -7.47 26.18
CA ALA A 184 0.86 -6.85 25.37
C ALA A 184 1.70 -5.86 26.21
N GLY A 185 3.01 -5.78 25.94
CA GLY A 185 3.90 -4.84 26.59
C GLY A 185 3.80 -3.42 26.00
N ALA A 186 4.91 -2.71 25.86
CA ALA A 186 4.91 -1.34 25.34
C ALA A 186 4.66 -1.32 23.82
N LEU A 187 4.09 -0.22 23.33
CA LEU A 187 4.00 0.06 21.89
C LEU A 187 5.39 0.45 21.38
N LYS A 188 5.89 -0.23 20.35
CA LYS A 188 7.24 -0.05 19.80
C LYS A 188 7.30 0.81 18.54
N GLY A 189 6.16 0.98 17.88
CA GLY A 189 6.04 1.63 16.57
C GLY A 189 4.96 0.97 15.72
N GLY A 190 5.04 1.13 14.41
CA GLY A 190 4.05 0.55 13.51
C GLY A 190 3.99 1.18 12.13
N ILE A 191 2.91 0.85 11.41
CA ILE A 191 2.66 1.34 10.06
C ILE A 191 1.29 2.00 10.02
N ARG A 192 1.21 3.17 9.39
CA ARG A 192 -0.03 3.74 8.86
C ARG A 192 0.13 3.87 7.38
N LEU A 193 -0.80 3.28 6.65
CA LEU A 193 -0.76 3.22 5.21
C LEU A 193 -2.08 3.71 4.65
N VAL A 194 -2.03 4.73 3.80
CA VAL A 194 -3.13 5.13 2.95
C VAL A 194 -2.91 4.51 1.57
N MET A 195 -3.94 3.87 1.04
CA MET A 195 -3.98 3.33 -0.31
C MET A 195 -5.05 4.08 -1.09
N CYS A 196 -4.74 4.44 -2.33
CA CYS A 196 -5.71 4.93 -3.30
C CYS A 196 -5.42 4.37 -4.69
N ASP A 197 -6.43 4.35 -5.53
CA ASP A 197 -6.25 4.02 -6.95
C ASP A 197 -5.93 5.25 -7.81
N ARG A 198 -5.20 4.98 -8.90
CA ARG A 198 -4.91 5.88 -10.02
C ARG A 198 -5.11 5.10 -11.33
N PRO A 199 -6.11 5.42 -12.15
CA PRO A 199 -6.31 4.74 -13.42
C PRO A 199 -5.12 4.99 -14.35
N ASN A 200 -4.70 3.97 -15.10
CA ASN A 200 -3.54 4.07 -16.00
C ASN A 200 -3.71 5.08 -17.15
N ALA A 201 -4.95 5.28 -17.60
CA ALA A 201 -5.26 6.11 -18.77
C ALA A 201 -5.14 7.64 -18.52
N ALA A 202 -5.00 8.08 -17.27
CA ALA A 202 -4.92 9.50 -16.96
C ALA A 202 -4.16 9.76 -15.64
N ALA A 203 -3.52 10.92 -15.52
CA ALA A 203 -2.98 11.38 -14.24
C ALA A 203 -4.15 11.74 -13.31
N ARG A 204 -4.74 10.75 -12.63
CA ARG A 204 -5.86 10.94 -11.69
C ARG A 204 -5.61 10.18 -10.40
N MET A 205 -6.40 10.50 -9.39
CA MET A 205 -6.47 9.74 -8.15
C MET A 205 -7.94 9.57 -7.76
N THR A 206 -8.24 8.51 -7.03
CA THR A 206 -9.55 8.26 -6.39
C THR A 206 -9.78 9.12 -5.15
N ILE A 207 -9.05 10.23 -5.02
CA ILE A 207 -9.20 11.19 -3.94
C ILE A 207 -9.14 12.60 -4.47
N SER A 208 -9.84 13.50 -3.79
CA SER A 208 -9.78 14.93 -4.00
C SER A 208 -8.40 15.49 -3.64
N ARG A 209 -8.12 16.67 -4.20
CA ARG A 209 -6.92 17.42 -3.89
C ARG A 209 -6.80 17.72 -2.39
N ASP A 210 -7.88 18.17 -1.77
CA ASP A 210 -7.91 18.51 -0.35
C ASP A 210 -7.55 17.31 0.53
N ALA A 211 -8.06 16.12 0.18
CA ALA A 211 -7.72 14.88 0.88
C ALA A 211 -6.23 14.54 0.71
N PHE A 212 -5.70 14.61 -0.51
CA PHE A 212 -4.28 14.39 -0.76
C PHE A 212 -3.40 15.39 0.01
N GLU A 213 -3.73 16.68 -0.02
CA GLU A 213 -2.97 17.72 0.68
C GLU A 213 -3.01 17.52 2.21
N ALA A 214 -4.14 17.08 2.76
CA ALA A 214 -4.25 16.72 4.18
C ALA A 214 -3.35 15.52 4.55
N ILE A 215 -3.33 14.48 3.71
CA ILE A 215 -2.45 13.31 3.91
C ILE A 215 -0.98 13.73 3.77
N GLU A 216 -0.63 14.51 2.75
CA GLU A 216 0.73 14.99 2.49
C GLU A 216 1.28 15.79 3.68
N ALA A 217 0.46 16.67 4.24
CA ALA A 217 0.82 17.47 5.40
C ALA A 217 1.02 16.61 6.65
N GLU A 218 0.07 15.73 6.98
CA GLU A 218 0.14 14.88 8.18
C GLU A 218 1.29 13.86 8.10
N PHE A 219 1.50 13.25 6.93
CA PHE A 219 2.53 12.20 6.76
C PHE A 219 3.91 12.79 6.49
N HIS A 220 4.02 14.12 6.45
CA HIS A 220 5.25 14.82 6.09
C HIS A 220 5.89 14.24 4.82
N MET A 221 5.09 13.96 3.80
CA MET A 221 5.61 13.34 2.58
C MET A 221 6.61 14.26 1.88
N HIS A 222 7.60 13.68 1.19
CA HIS A 222 8.56 14.48 0.43
C HIS A 222 7.88 15.16 -0.77
N GLU A 223 8.30 16.38 -1.12
CA GLU A 223 7.82 17.13 -2.31
C GLU A 223 7.99 16.40 -3.65
N ALA A 224 8.81 15.34 -3.66
CA ALA A 224 9.11 14.44 -4.76
C ALA A 224 7.95 13.50 -5.08
N THR A 225 7.01 13.33 -4.15
CA THR A 225 5.88 12.42 -4.25
C THR A 225 5.03 12.73 -5.48
N LEU A 226 4.62 14.00 -5.64
CA LEU A 226 3.79 14.40 -6.78
C LEU A 226 4.51 14.27 -8.14
N PRO A 227 5.73 14.81 -8.32
CA PRO A 227 6.49 14.61 -9.55
C PRO A 227 6.73 13.15 -9.92
N ALA A 228 6.88 12.26 -8.93
CA ALA A 228 7.09 10.84 -9.19
C ALA A 228 5.85 10.15 -9.81
N PHE A 229 4.63 10.68 -9.61
CA PHE A 229 3.43 10.17 -10.31
C PHE A 229 3.49 10.33 -11.82
N LEU A 230 4.16 11.38 -12.29
CA LEU A 230 4.23 11.75 -13.71
C LEU A 230 5.36 11.02 -14.44
N LYS A 231 6.10 10.16 -13.75
CA LYS A 231 7.23 9.41 -14.33
C LYS A 231 6.84 7.99 -14.71
N GLU A 232 7.06 7.68 -15.98
CA GLU A 232 6.93 6.31 -16.49
C GLU A 232 8.16 5.43 -16.18
N ALA A 233 9.37 6.01 -16.25
CA ALA A 233 10.63 5.25 -16.21
C ALA A 233 11.02 4.67 -14.83
N GLY A 234 10.15 4.79 -13.82
CA GLY A 234 10.47 4.45 -12.44
C GLY A 234 11.42 5.45 -11.80
N SER A 235 11.39 5.55 -10.47
CA SER A 235 12.36 6.36 -9.71
C SER A 235 12.43 5.92 -8.26
N LEU A 236 13.58 6.11 -7.63
CA LEU A 236 13.76 5.98 -6.20
C LEU A 236 14.43 7.24 -5.67
N LEU A 237 13.89 7.78 -4.58
CA LEU A 237 14.50 8.83 -3.79
C LEU A 237 14.45 8.42 -2.32
N MET A 238 15.57 8.63 -1.64
CA MET A 238 15.69 8.47 -0.20
C MET A 238 16.31 9.74 0.35
N HIS A 239 15.67 10.33 1.35
CA HIS A 239 16.04 11.62 1.91
C HIS A 239 16.06 11.54 3.43
N ARG A 240 17.19 11.96 4.01
CA ARG A 240 17.39 12.06 5.45
C ARG A 240 16.95 13.45 5.92
N VAL A 241 16.09 13.50 6.92
CA VAL A 241 15.73 14.72 7.63
C VAL A 241 16.52 14.76 8.92
N THR A 242 17.33 15.80 9.11
CA THR A 242 18.16 15.99 10.30
C THR A 242 17.52 16.96 11.30
N GLY A 243 17.73 16.69 12.58
CA GLY A 243 17.37 17.59 13.67
C GLY A 243 18.41 18.70 13.89
N GLN A 244 18.21 19.50 14.95
CA GLN A 244 19.14 20.58 15.32
C GLN A 244 20.54 20.08 15.70
N SER A 245 20.65 18.84 16.20
CA SER A 245 21.89 18.15 16.57
C SER A 245 22.52 17.35 15.42
N GLU A 246 22.06 17.54 14.17
CA GLU A 246 22.45 16.76 12.99
C GLU A 246 22.05 15.26 13.01
N GLU A 247 21.40 14.78 14.07
CA GLU A 247 20.87 13.42 14.14
C GLU A 247 19.73 13.19 13.12
N THR A 248 19.62 11.98 12.58
CA THR A 248 18.48 11.60 11.74
C THR A 248 17.22 11.56 12.57
N THR A 249 16.27 12.46 12.30
CA THR A 249 14.96 12.44 12.95
C THR A 249 13.95 11.66 12.11
N LYS A 250 14.02 11.81 10.78
CA LYS A 250 13.14 11.12 9.83
C LYS A 250 13.86 10.66 8.58
N VAL A 251 13.32 9.62 7.95
CA VAL A 251 13.74 9.14 6.64
C VAL A 251 12.53 9.13 5.71
N GLN A 252 12.63 9.85 4.60
CA GLN A 252 11.60 9.90 3.58
C GLN A 252 12.01 9.05 2.38
N ILE A 253 11.12 8.20 1.89
CA ILE A 253 11.36 7.35 0.71
C ILE A 253 10.24 7.58 -0.30
N VAL A 254 10.61 7.89 -1.55
CA VAL A 254 9.69 7.93 -2.68
C VAL A 254 10.13 6.89 -3.69
N LEU A 255 9.32 5.86 -3.86
CA LEU A 255 9.52 4.75 -4.79
C LEU A 255 8.41 4.78 -5.83
N LYS A 256 8.78 4.97 -7.10
CA LYS A 256 7.91 4.77 -8.25
C LYS A 256 8.42 3.58 -9.03
N VAL A 257 7.60 2.54 -9.16
CA VAL A 257 7.95 1.40 -10.02
C VAL A 257 7.73 1.79 -11.48
N ALA A 258 8.63 1.35 -12.35
CA ALA A 258 8.56 1.62 -13.78
C ALA A 258 7.23 1.09 -14.35
N GLN A 259 6.53 1.96 -15.07
CA GLN A 259 5.27 1.60 -15.70
C GLN A 259 5.56 0.74 -16.92
N HIS A 260 5.08 -0.50 -16.89
CA HIS A 260 5.11 -1.41 -18.02
C HIS A 260 3.69 -1.88 -18.29
N MET A 261 3.05 -1.29 -19.31
CA MET A 261 1.62 -1.47 -19.58
C MET A 261 0.78 -1.17 -18.32
N GLU A 262 -0.35 -1.85 -18.16
CA GLU A 262 -1.20 -1.66 -16.99
C GLU A 262 -0.60 -2.23 -15.70
N ILE A 263 0.40 -3.11 -15.79
CA ILE A 263 0.67 -4.15 -14.80
C ILE A 263 1.40 -3.65 -13.55
N SER A 264 2.22 -2.60 -13.67
CA SER A 264 3.09 -2.13 -12.59
C SER A 264 3.14 -0.61 -12.46
N ASN A 265 1.97 0.04 -12.41
CA ASN A 265 1.87 1.46 -12.08
C ASN A 265 1.64 1.62 -10.58
N CYS A 266 2.68 1.44 -9.76
CA CYS A 266 2.61 1.64 -8.30
C CYS A 266 3.63 2.71 -7.87
N LEU A 267 3.18 3.63 -7.01
CA LEU A 267 3.99 4.58 -6.29
C LEU A 267 3.81 4.36 -4.79
N LEU A 268 4.90 4.46 -4.05
CA LEU A 268 4.97 4.48 -2.61
C LEU A 268 5.70 5.76 -2.20
N SER A 269 5.10 6.55 -1.32
CA SER A 269 5.77 7.61 -0.58
C SER A 269 5.63 7.32 0.90
N LEU A 270 6.70 7.39 1.65
CA LEU A 270 6.65 7.16 3.09
C LEU A 270 7.60 8.09 3.84
N THR A 271 7.26 8.27 5.11
CA THR A 271 8.09 8.90 6.12
C THR A 271 8.23 7.93 7.28
N TYR A 272 9.46 7.60 7.64
CA TYR A 272 9.81 6.87 8.84
C TYR A 272 10.31 7.84 9.91
N ASP A 273 9.70 7.80 11.08
CA ASP A 273 10.10 8.56 12.26
C ASP A 273 11.00 7.70 13.16
N VAL A 274 12.25 8.13 13.35
CA VAL A 274 13.26 7.33 14.04
C VAL A 274 12.98 7.21 15.54
N ALA A 275 12.45 8.27 16.17
CA ALA A 275 12.20 8.29 17.60
C ALA A 275 11.07 7.35 18.00
N SER A 276 10.04 7.26 17.17
CA SER A 276 8.82 6.50 17.46
C SER A 276 8.70 5.17 16.72
N ASN A 277 9.64 4.87 15.81
CA ASN A 277 9.63 3.75 14.86
C ASN A 277 8.31 3.60 14.11
N TRP A 278 7.69 4.72 13.74
CA TRP A 278 6.47 4.75 12.93
C TRP A 278 6.80 5.00 11.47
N THR A 279 6.12 4.26 10.60
CA THR A 279 6.07 4.55 9.17
C THR A 279 4.68 5.06 8.82
N ASP A 280 4.59 6.31 8.37
CA ASP A 280 3.40 6.84 7.70
C ASP A 280 3.64 6.79 6.18
N ALA A 281 2.75 6.13 5.43
CA ALA A 281 2.96 5.81 4.02
C ALA A 281 1.71 6.02 3.16
N PHE A 282 1.92 6.45 1.92
CA PHE A 282 0.92 6.61 0.88
C PHE A 282 1.29 5.72 -0.31
N ILE A 283 0.40 4.80 -0.66
CA ILE A 283 0.49 3.99 -1.88
C ILE A 283 -0.59 4.44 -2.85
N CYS A 284 -0.19 4.66 -4.09
CA CYS A 284 -1.10 4.99 -5.15
C CYS A 284 -0.68 4.31 -6.45
N GLY A 285 -1.64 3.69 -7.13
CA GLY A 285 -1.37 2.92 -8.33
C GLY A 285 -2.63 2.43 -9.00
N ASP A 286 -2.50 1.77 -10.15
CA ASP A 286 -3.66 1.19 -10.83
C ASP A 286 -3.92 -0.23 -10.33
N GLY A 287 -5.10 -0.49 -9.79
CA GLY A 287 -5.51 -1.82 -9.32
C GLY A 287 -5.22 -2.08 -7.84
N ILE A 288 -5.00 -1.02 -7.06
CA ILE A 288 -4.71 -1.08 -5.62
C ILE A 288 -5.95 -1.53 -4.86
N ILE A 289 -7.01 -0.72 -4.86
CA ILE A 289 -8.28 -0.97 -4.14
C ILE A 289 -9.26 -1.69 -5.07
N PHE A 290 -9.44 -1.16 -6.27
CA PHE A 290 -10.34 -1.68 -7.29
C PHE A 290 -9.62 -2.74 -8.09
N GLU A 291 -10.30 -3.85 -8.33
CA GLU A 291 -9.76 -4.89 -9.19
C GLU A 291 -9.81 -4.44 -10.65
N ARG A 292 -8.69 -4.55 -11.36
CA ARG A 292 -8.64 -4.21 -12.79
C ARG A 292 -9.36 -5.26 -13.61
N ILE A 293 -9.91 -4.85 -14.74
CA ILE A 293 -10.55 -5.78 -15.69
C ILE A 293 -9.55 -6.85 -16.13
N CYS A 294 -8.30 -6.47 -16.38
CA CYS A 294 -7.24 -7.42 -16.74
C CYS A 294 -6.81 -8.33 -15.57
N ASP A 295 -7.08 -7.97 -14.31
CA ASP A 295 -6.81 -8.87 -13.18
C ASP A 295 -7.92 -9.93 -13.01
N ARG A 296 -9.12 -9.66 -13.56
CA ARG A 296 -10.24 -10.62 -13.60
C ARG A 296 -9.98 -11.68 -14.69
N GLY A 297 -10.03 -12.96 -14.31
CA GLY A 297 -9.94 -14.07 -15.25
C GLY A 297 -8.50 -14.57 -15.47
N HIS A 298 -7.98 -14.46 -16.71
CA HIS A 298 -6.78 -15.16 -17.21
C HIS A 298 -5.51 -15.04 -16.36
N TRP A 299 -5.41 -14.01 -15.53
CA TRP A 299 -4.23 -13.72 -14.71
C TRP A 299 -4.37 -14.19 -13.26
N GLY A 300 -5.61 -14.28 -12.75
CA GLY A 300 -5.91 -14.76 -11.39
C GLY A 300 -5.21 -13.99 -10.27
N LEU A 301 -4.76 -12.75 -10.52
CA LEU A 301 -3.94 -12.00 -9.58
C LEU A 301 -4.77 -11.32 -8.47
N GLY A 302 -6.05 -11.03 -8.73
CA GLY A 302 -6.90 -10.31 -7.78
C GLY A 302 -6.41 -8.89 -7.49
N ARG A 303 -6.85 -8.32 -6.36
CA ARG A 303 -6.52 -6.93 -5.95
C ARG A 303 -5.08 -6.82 -5.47
N GLN A 304 -4.36 -5.75 -5.86
CA GLN A 304 -2.98 -5.52 -5.37
C GLN A 304 -2.94 -5.32 -3.87
N GLN A 305 -3.96 -4.68 -3.29
CA GLN A 305 -4.09 -4.55 -1.84
C GLN A 305 -3.95 -5.91 -1.14
N GLN A 306 -4.66 -6.96 -1.58
CA GLN A 306 -4.53 -8.29 -0.96
C GLN A 306 -3.11 -8.86 -1.04
N GLN A 307 -2.40 -8.60 -2.14
CA GLN A 307 -1.02 -9.00 -2.33
C GLN A 307 -0.05 -8.22 -1.43
N LEU A 308 -0.34 -6.95 -1.14
CA LEU A 308 0.40 -6.12 -0.17
C LEU A 308 0.13 -6.58 1.27
N LEU A 309 -1.11 -6.96 1.58
CA LEU A 309 -1.52 -7.34 2.93
C LEU A 309 -0.92 -8.67 3.39
N ALA A 310 -0.84 -9.68 2.51
CA ALA A 310 -0.39 -11.02 2.92
C ALA A 310 1.04 -11.02 3.53
N PRO A 311 2.06 -10.36 2.93
CA PRO A 311 3.38 -10.21 3.55
C PRO A 311 3.33 -9.42 4.87
N LEU A 312 2.55 -8.34 4.93
CA LEU A 312 2.43 -7.53 6.15
C LEU A 312 1.83 -8.32 7.31
N ILE A 313 0.83 -9.16 7.04
CA ILE A 313 0.22 -10.04 8.04
C ILE A 313 1.19 -11.13 8.49
N SER A 314 2.05 -11.59 7.59
CA SER A 314 2.99 -12.69 7.87
C SER A 314 4.26 -12.24 8.60
N LEU A 315 4.55 -10.93 8.64
CA LEU A 315 5.82 -10.38 9.15
C LEU A 315 5.61 -9.24 10.19
N PRO A 316 4.87 -9.46 11.28
CA PRO A 316 4.60 -8.43 12.28
C PRO A 316 5.85 -7.90 12.98
N ASP A 317 6.88 -8.73 13.13
CA ASP A 317 8.16 -8.35 13.75
C ASP A 317 8.93 -7.30 12.94
N LEU A 318 8.58 -7.11 11.66
CA LEU A 318 9.22 -6.16 10.75
C LEU A 318 8.44 -4.84 10.61
N TRP A 319 7.30 -4.67 11.27
CA TRP A 319 6.46 -3.46 11.11
C TRP A 319 7.15 -2.16 11.53
N THR A 320 8.21 -2.22 12.32
CA THR A 320 9.02 -1.07 12.72
C THR A 320 10.22 -0.81 11.79
N LYS A 321 10.37 -1.59 10.71
CA LYS A 321 11.51 -1.49 9.80
C LYS A 321 11.17 -0.58 8.61
N PRO A 322 11.96 0.47 8.33
CA PRO A 322 11.63 1.47 7.30
C PRO A 322 11.59 0.91 5.88
N LEU A 323 12.29 -0.20 5.61
CA LEU A 323 12.33 -0.82 4.28
C LEU A 323 11.26 -1.89 4.05
N LEU A 324 10.44 -2.25 5.04
CA LEU A 324 9.42 -3.29 4.86
C LEU A 324 8.46 -2.94 3.71
N LEU A 325 7.88 -1.74 3.71
CA LEU A 325 6.92 -1.33 2.67
C LEU A 325 7.55 -1.24 1.27
N PRO A 326 8.73 -0.61 1.08
CA PRO A 326 9.44 -0.66 -0.21
C PRO A 326 9.64 -2.08 -0.73
N THR A 327 10.08 -3.00 0.13
CA THR A 327 10.31 -4.40 -0.24
C THR A 327 9.02 -5.10 -0.64
N VAL A 328 7.94 -4.92 0.14
CA VAL A 328 6.62 -5.50 -0.15
C VAL A 328 6.07 -4.99 -1.49
N VAL A 329 6.18 -3.68 -1.75
CA VAL A 329 5.75 -3.10 -3.03
C VAL A 329 6.54 -3.66 -4.20
N LEU A 330 7.88 -3.72 -4.10
CA LEU A 330 8.72 -4.29 -5.15
C LEU A 330 8.39 -5.76 -5.41
N HIS A 331 8.19 -6.55 -4.35
CA HIS A 331 7.82 -7.96 -4.46
C HIS A 331 6.47 -8.16 -5.15
N VAL A 332 5.47 -7.35 -4.81
CA VAL A 332 4.15 -7.38 -5.47
C VAL A 332 4.29 -7.04 -6.96
N CYS A 333 4.99 -5.96 -7.30
CA CYS A 333 5.20 -5.57 -8.70
C CYS A 333 5.98 -6.62 -9.49
N GLU A 334 7.02 -7.21 -8.89
CA GLU A 334 7.80 -8.29 -9.50
C GLU A 334 6.93 -9.52 -9.81
N ARG A 335 6.14 -10.00 -8.84
CA ARG A 335 5.26 -11.17 -9.05
C ARG A 335 4.30 -10.94 -10.20
N ARG A 336 3.79 -9.72 -10.36
CA ARG A 336 2.91 -9.35 -11.46
C ARG A 336 3.63 -9.34 -12.81
N LEU A 337 4.86 -8.83 -12.86
CA LEU A 337 5.69 -8.87 -14.06
C LEU A 337 6.05 -10.32 -14.45
N LEU A 338 6.33 -11.20 -13.49
CA LEU A 338 6.67 -12.60 -13.74
C LEU A 338 5.46 -13.47 -14.11
N SER A 339 4.25 -13.05 -13.71
CA SER A 339 3.01 -13.76 -14.06
C SER A 339 2.57 -13.50 -15.52
N LEU A 340 3.30 -12.65 -16.25
CA LEU A 340 3.22 -12.53 -17.70
C LEU A 340 3.44 -13.89 -18.36
N PRO A 341 2.45 -14.46 -19.07
CA PRO A 341 2.76 -15.48 -20.05
C PRO A 341 3.74 -14.81 -20.98
N VAL A 342 4.97 -15.32 -20.97
CA VAL A 342 5.95 -15.06 -22.01
C VAL A 342 5.15 -15.27 -23.28
N GLN A 343 4.86 -14.21 -24.03
CA GLN A 343 4.29 -14.36 -25.36
C GLN A 343 5.26 -15.30 -26.06
N GLN A 344 4.85 -16.57 -26.19
CA GLN A 344 5.64 -17.55 -26.88
C GLN A 344 5.92 -16.92 -28.23
N LYS A 345 7.20 -16.85 -28.57
CA LYS A 345 7.68 -16.70 -29.93
C LYS A 345 6.95 -17.74 -30.79
N ALA A 346 5.78 -17.38 -31.28
CA ALA A 346 4.96 -18.15 -32.20
C ALA A 346 4.36 -17.13 -33.20
N ARG A 347 5.27 -16.42 -33.85
CA ARG A 347 5.09 -15.96 -35.23
C ARG A 347 6.37 -16.37 -35.96
N GLY A 348 6.43 -17.68 -36.26
CA GLY A 348 7.15 -18.18 -37.42
C GLY A 348 6.30 -17.96 -38.66
#